data_AF-A0A559NQI9-F1
#
_entry.id   AF-A0A559NQI9-F1
#
_cell.length_a   1.000
_cell.length_b   1.000
_cell.length_c   1.000
_cell.angle_alpha   90.00
_cell.angle_beta   90.00
_cell.angle_gamma   90.00
#
_symmetry.space_group_name_H-M   'P 1'
#
loop_
_entity.id
_entity.type
_entity.pdbx_description
1 polymer ?
#
loop_
_entity_poly.entity_id
_entity_poly.type
_entity_poly.pdbx_seq_one_letter_code
_entity_poly.pdbx_strand_id
1 'polypeptide(L)'
;MKKKRYSATTLCLSKSLYLIMNKIIWVTFFIFSIKTFSQGSNEPVWWEMDRKGNHLEVASYLLYKVQSDSTRNKHAEYLHIARAYGYLNDYEKASFYWKKSIEENAQSLDEQFWWYHKGTLAFFERNRNELLKYCILLKNNHSNYYANNAKLLEALYANFDKGYEEACNLAH
;
A
#
# COMPACT_ATOMS: atom_id res chain seq x y z
N MET A 1 -52.07 -53.26 7.41
CA MET A 1 -51.04 -52.20 7.49
C MET A 1 -51.46 -50.99 6.64
N LYS A 2 -51.80 -49.84 7.25
CA LYS A 2 -52.18 -48.61 6.51
C LYS A 2 -50.91 -47.86 6.04
N LYS A 3 -50.67 -47.80 4.73
CA LYS A 3 -49.65 -46.93 4.12
C LYS A 3 -50.14 -45.47 4.20
N LYS A 4 -49.41 -44.60 4.93
CA LYS A 4 -49.58 -43.14 4.85
C LYS A 4 -49.23 -42.68 3.44
N ARG A 5 -50.23 -42.22 2.67
CA ARG A 5 -50.02 -41.52 1.40
C ARG A 5 -49.69 -40.06 1.74
N TYR A 6 -48.43 -39.68 1.62
CA TYR A 6 -48.04 -38.28 1.62
C TYR A 6 -48.40 -37.66 0.27
N SER A 7 -49.08 -36.51 0.29
CA SER A 7 -49.46 -35.78 -0.92
C SER A 7 -48.21 -35.29 -1.67
N ALA A 8 -48.23 -35.39 -3.01
CA ALA A 8 -47.15 -34.96 -3.88
C ALA A 8 -46.78 -33.47 -3.72
N THR A 9 -47.72 -32.63 -3.28
CA THR A 9 -47.50 -31.20 -3.01
C THR A 9 -46.56 -30.97 -1.82
N THR A 10 -46.67 -31.77 -0.77
CA THR A 10 -45.79 -31.68 0.42
C THR A 10 -44.34 -32.09 0.13
N LEU A 11 -44.12 -33.01 -0.82
CA LEU A 11 -42.79 -33.47 -1.22
C LEU A 11 -42.07 -32.46 -2.14
N CYS A 12 -42.82 -31.66 -2.90
CA CYS A 12 -42.27 -30.65 -3.81
C CYS A 12 -41.78 -29.41 -3.05
N LEU A 13 -42.53 -28.97 -2.04
CA LEU A 13 -42.17 -27.84 -1.19
C LEU A 13 -40.90 -28.09 -0.36
N SER A 14 -40.73 -29.32 0.16
CA SER A 14 -39.53 -29.66 0.95
C SER A 14 -38.25 -29.70 0.11
N LYS A 15 -38.33 -30.15 -1.15
CA LYS A 15 -37.19 -30.11 -2.09
C LYS A 15 -36.81 -28.68 -2.49
N SER A 16 -37.80 -27.81 -2.71
CA SER A 16 -37.57 -26.41 -3.07
C SER A 16 -36.92 -25.62 -1.92
N LEU A 17 -37.41 -25.79 -0.69
CA LEU A 17 -36.80 -25.20 0.51
C LEU A 17 -35.38 -25.72 0.78
N TYR A 18 -35.14 -27.02 0.59
CA TYR A 18 -33.80 -27.62 0.75
C TYR A 18 -32.79 -27.05 -0.26
N LEU A 19 -33.20 -26.83 -1.52
CA LEU A 19 -32.35 -26.24 -2.55
C LEU A 19 -32.03 -24.75 -2.27
N ILE A 20 -32.99 -23.99 -1.74
CA ILE A 20 -32.80 -22.59 -1.36
C ILE A 20 -31.89 -22.48 -0.13
N MET A 21 -32.08 -23.32 0.90
CA MET A 21 -31.22 -23.36 2.08
C MET A 21 -29.78 -23.73 1.73
N ASN A 22 -29.56 -24.73 0.85
CA ASN A 22 -28.21 -25.08 0.41
C ASN A 22 -27.54 -23.93 -0.35
N LYS A 23 -28.26 -23.19 -1.21
CA LYS A 23 -27.68 -22.03 -1.90
C LYS A 23 -27.28 -20.92 -0.94
N ILE A 24 -28.07 -20.65 0.10
CA ILE A 24 -27.75 -19.61 1.11
C ILE A 24 -26.53 -20.01 1.94
N ILE A 25 -26.42 -21.28 2.34
CA ILE A 25 -25.27 -21.79 3.11
C ILE A 25 -23.97 -21.68 2.31
N TRP A 26 -24.00 -21.98 1.00
CA TRP A 26 -22.84 -21.83 0.12
C TRP A 26 -22.44 -20.37 -0.11
N VAL A 27 -23.41 -19.45 -0.21
CA VAL A 27 -23.12 -18.00 -0.30
C VAL A 27 -22.50 -17.48 1.00
N THR A 28 -22.98 -17.94 2.16
CA THR A 28 -22.37 -17.54 3.45
C THR A 28 -20.98 -18.15 3.66
N PHE A 29 -20.71 -19.36 3.16
CA PHE A 29 -19.37 -19.96 3.22
C PHE A 29 -18.38 -19.22 2.32
N PHE A 30 -18.83 -18.79 1.14
CA PHE A 30 -17.98 -18.06 0.18
C PHE A 30 -17.64 -16.64 0.65
N ILE A 31 -18.57 -15.96 1.36
CA ILE A 31 -18.31 -14.61 1.91
C ILE A 31 -17.38 -14.66 3.14
N PHE A 32 -17.34 -15.78 3.87
CA PHE A 32 -16.41 -15.94 5.01
C PHE A 32 -14.98 -16.30 4.58
N SER A 33 -14.77 -16.84 3.38
CA SER A 33 -13.43 -17.26 2.92
C SER A 33 -12.54 -16.11 2.41
N ILE A 34 -13.08 -14.92 2.16
CA ILE A 34 -12.30 -13.80 1.60
C ILE A 34 -11.69 -12.90 2.69
N LYS A 35 -12.11 -13.03 3.96
CA LYS A 35 -11.64 -12.14 5.05
C LYS A 35 -10.40 -12.59 5.81
N THR A 36 -9.74 -13.67 5.40
CA THR A 36 -8.45 -14.06 5.97
C THR A 36 -7.43 -14.21 4.86
N PHE A 37 -7.09 -13.10 4.21
CA PHE A 37 -5.76 -12.96 3.63
C PHE A 37 -4.78 -13.11 4.79
N SER A 38 -4.21 -14.32 4.88
CA SER A 38 -3.31 -14.77 5.92
C SER A 38 -2.16 -13.79 6.09
N GLN A 39 -2.23 -12.92 7.10
CA GLN A 39 -1.08 -12.19 7.60
C GLN A 39 -0.08 -13.24 8.10
N GLY A 40 1.03 -13.42 7.39
CA GLY A 40 2.15 -14.17 7.94
C GLY A 40 2.57 -13.50 9.25
N SER A 41 2.92 -14.27 10.28
CA SER A 41 3.25 -13.79 11.65
C SER A 41 4.43 -12.80 11.75
N ASN A 42 4.98 -12.35 10.61
CA ASN A 42 6.19 -11.55 10.50
C ASN A 42 5.97 -10.17 9.85
N GLU A 43 4.77 -9.83 9.35
CA GLU A 43 4.52 -8.51 8.73
C GLU A 43 4.21 -7.42 9.79
N PRO A 44 4.79 -6.21 9.69
CA PRO A 44 4.42 -5.10 10.55
C PRO A 44 2.94 -4.75 10.42
N VAL A 45 2.29 -4.47 11.55
CA VAL A 45 0.84 -4.13 11.64
C VAL A 45 0.45 -3.00 10.66
N TRP A 46 1.32 -2.01 10.47
CA TRP A 46 1.04 -0.87 9.59
C TRP A 46 0.93 -1.23 8.10
N TRP A 47 1.44 -2.38 7.65
CA TRP A 47 1.30 -2.81 6.25
C TRP A 47 -0.16 -3.07 5.87
N GLU A 48 -0.95 -3.63 6.79
CA GLU A 48 -2.37 -3.85 6.54
C GLU A 48 -3.14 -2.53 6.47
N MET A 49 -2.80 -1.58 7.34
CA MET A 49 -3.37 -0.22 7.30
C MET A 49 -3.05 0.46 5.97
N ASP A 50 -1.80 0.37 5.51
CA ASP A 50 -1.38 0.97 4.24
C ASP A 50 -2.10 0.35 3.03
N ARG A 51 -2.21 -0.98 2.98
CA ARG A 51 -2.98 -1.68 1.93
C ARG A 51 -4.47 -1.33 1.91
N LYS A 52 -5.02 -0.88 3.04
CA LYS A 52 -6.41 -0.42 3.16
C LYS A 52 -6.59 1.07 2.82
N GLY A 53 -5.50 1.78 2.52
CA GLY A 53 -5.53 3.23 2.26
C GLY A 53 -5.59 4.08 3.53
N ASN A 54 -5.36 3.51 4.71
CA ASN A 54 -5.44 4.21 5.99
C ASN A 54 -4.13 4.97 6.30
N HIS A 55 -3.67 5.82 5.37
CA HIS A 55 -2.33 6.41 5.44
C HIS A 55 -2.11 7.33 6.66
N LEU A 56 -3.16 8.00 7.15
CA LEU A 56 -3.05 8.80 8.38
C LEU A 56 -2.80 7.92 9.61
N GLU A 57 -3.43 6.75 9.68
CA GLU A 57 -3.22 5.78 10.76
C GLU A 57 -1.80 5.20 10.69
N VAL A 58 -1.31 4.89 9.48
CA VAL A 58 0.09 4.49 9.23
C VAL A 58 1.05 5.54 9.77
N ALA A 59 0.92 6.80 9.34
CA ALA A 59 1.80 7.88 9.77
C ALA A 59 1.79 8.05 11.30
N SER A 60 0.61 8.03 11.91
CA SER A 60 0.44 8.18 13.37
C SER A 60 1.09 7.03 14.14
N TYR A 61 0.86 5.79 13.70
CA TYR A 61 1.43 4.60 14.33
C TYR A 61 2.96 4.60 14.24
N LEU A 62 3.51 4.89 13.06
CA LEU A 62 4.95 4.92 12.86
C LEU A 62 5.61 6.04 13.65
N LEU A 63 5.00 7.23 13.72
CA LEU A 63 5.48 8.34 14.56
C LEU A 63 5.53 7.94 16.04
N TYR A 64 4.45 7.33 16.55
CA TYR A 64 4.43 6.81 17.91
C TYR A 64 5.54 5.78 18.14
N LYS A 65 5.75 4.84 17.22
CA LYS A 65 6.81 3.83 17.32
C LYS A 65 8.21 4.45 17.33
N VAL A 66 8.49 5.42 16.46
CA VAL A 66 9.79 6.11 16.42
C VAL A 66 10.08 6.90 17.70
N GLN A 67 9.04 7.45 18.34
CA GLN A 67 9.18 8.20 19.59
C GLN A 67 9.28 7.30 20.83
N SER A 68 8.56 6.17 20.83
CA SER A 68 8.44 5.28 21.99
C SER A 68 9.52 4.20 22.07
N ASP A 69 10.22 3.92 20.98
CA ASP A 69 11.14 2.80 20.87
C ASP A 69 12.46 3.23 20.21
N SER A 70 13.49 3.38 21.03
CA SER A 70 14.82 3.85 20.59
C SER A 70 15.58 2.83 19.73
N THR A 71 15.14 1.58 19.67
CA THR A 71 15.80 0.51 18.91
C THR A 71 15.36 0.45 17.44
N ARG A 72 14.37 1.27 17.06
CA ARG A 72 13.81 1.29 15.70
C ARG A 72 14.82 1.82 14.68
N ASN A 73 14.75 1.28 13.47
CA ASN A 73 15.44 1.83 12.31
C ASN A 73 14.75 3.13 11.85
N LYS A 74 15.07 4.25 12.51
CA LYS A 74 14.44 5.55 12.27
C LYS A 74 14.50 5.99 10.80
N HIS A 75 15.59 5.69 10.10
CA HIS A 75 15.74 5.99 8.67
C HIS A 75 14.60 5.36 7.85
N ALA A 76 14.39 4.05 7.99
CA ALA A 76 13.34 3.34 7.28
C ALA A 76 11.94 3.83 7.70
N GLU A 77 11.72 4.04 9.00
CA GLU A 77 10.42 4.53 9.50
C GLU A 77 10.06 5.91 8.94
N TYR A 78 11.01 6.85 8.92
CA TYR A 78 10.76 8.19 8.38
C TYR A 78 10.49 8.17 6.87
N LEU A 79 11.09 7.26 6.09
CA LEU A 79 10.72 7.06 4.69
C LEU A 79 9.26 6.61 4.55
N HIS A 80 8.80 5.67 5.38
CA HIS A 80 7.42 5.19 5.36
C HIS A 80 6.43 6.27 5.83
N ILE A 81 6.75 7.02 6.88
CA ILE A 81 5.96 8.17 7.35
C ILE A 81 5.81 9.21 6.23
N ALA A 82 6.90 9.53 5.55
CA ALA A 82 6.89 10.51 4.46
C ALA A 82 6.02 10.06 3.28
N ARG A 83 6.08 8.78 2.88
CA ARG A 83 5.18 8.23 1.84
C ARG A 83 3.72 8.28 2.25
N ALA A 84 3.41 7.95 3.50
CA ALA A 84 2.04 8.03 4.02
C ALA A 84 1.48 9.46 3.91
N TYR A 85 2.27 10.47 4.28
CA TYR A 85 1.90 11.87 4.04
C TYR A 85 1.85 12.24 2.54
N GLY A 86 2.71 11.64 1.72
CA GLY A 86 2.65 11.73 0.27
C GLY A 86 1.29 11.27 -0.27
N TYR A 87 0.81 10.09 0.13
CA TYR A 87 -0.51 9.58 -0.26
C TYR A 87 -1.67 10.47 0.20
N LEU A 88 -1.50 11.16 1.32
CA LEU A 88 -2.45 12.18 1.80
C LEU A 88 -2.32 13.54 1.07
N ASN A 89 -1.38 13.67 0.14
CA ASN A 89 -0.98 14.92 -0.54
C ASN A 89 -0.52 16.03 0.43
N ASP A 90 -0.13 15.68 1.65
CA ASP A 90 0.46 16.59 2.63
C ASP A 90 1.96 16.71 2.37
N TYR A 91 2.31 17.46 1.34
CA TYR A 91 3.69 17.54 0.84
C TYR A 91 4.65 18.30 1.77
N GLU A 92 4.13 19.18 2.62
CA GLU A 92 4.92 19.82 3.66
C GLU A 92 5.44 18.75 4.63
N LYS A 93 4.55 17.91 5.17
CA LYS A 93 4.97 16.81 6.06
C LYS A 93 5.75 15.72 5.32
N ALA A 94 5.36 15.38 4.10
CA ALA A 94 6.06 14.39 3.30
C ALA A 94 7.53 14.79 3.09
N SER A 95 7.79 16.03 2.63
CA SER A 95 9.14 16.53 2.42
C SER A 95 9.94 16.61 3.73
N PHE A 96 9.32 17.06 4.82
CA PHE A 96 9.94 17.12 6.14
C PHE A 96 10.45 15.75 6.60
N TYR A 97 9.58 14.73 6.62
CA TYR A 97 9.98 13.39 7.06
C TYR A 97 10.89 12.69 6.06
N TRP A 98 10.77 12.99 4.76
CA TRP A 98 11.66 12.44 3.74
C TRP A 98 13.10 12.92 3.95
N LYS A 99 13.30 14.21 4.26
CA LYS A 99 14.60 14.76 4.65
C LYS A 99 15.06 14.16 5.98
N LYS A 100 14.17 14.08 6.97
CA LYS A 100 14.48 13.50 8.29
C LYS A 100 15.00 12.07 8.22
N SER A 101 14.55 11.29 7.25
CA SER A 101 15.04 9.92 7.06
C SER A 101 16.56 9.84 6.91
N ILE A 102 17.19 10.81 6.26
CA ILE A 102 18.63 10.79 5.94
C ILE A 102 19.49 11.66 6.86
N GLU A 103 18.90 12.42 7.79
CA GLU A 103 19.63 13.40 8.62
C GLU A 103 20.77 12.77 9.45
N GLU A 104 20.56 11.56 9.97
CA GLU A 104 21.57 10.83 10.76
C GLU A 104 22.46 9.91 9.90
N ASN A 105 22.14 9.74 8.61
CA ASN A 105 22.81 8.84 7.66
C ASN A 105 23.30 9.61 6.43
N ALA A 106 24.32 10.45 6.62
CA ALA A 106 24.80 11.36 5.58
C ALA A 106 25.56 10.69 4.42
N GLN A 107 25.93 9.41 4.48
CA GLN A 107 26.78 8.79 3.44
C GLN A 107 26.59 7.27 3.34
N SER A 108 25.53 6.84 2.65
CA SER A 108 25.64 5.60 1.88
C SER A 108 26.32 5.94 0.54
N LEU A 109 27.24 5.08 0.07
CA LEU A 109 27.85 5.19 -1.27
C LEU A 109 26.88 4.77 -2.39
N ASP A 110 25.62 4.51 -2.06
CA ASP A 110 24.62 4.07 -3.03
C ASP A 110 24.06 5.28 -3.78
N GLU A 111 24.71 5.63 -4.89
CA GLU A 111 24.31 6.75 -5.73
C GLU A 111 22.88 6.61 -6.29
N GLN A 112 22.46 5.38 -6.60
CA GLN A 112 21.13 5.11 -7.14
C GLN A 112 20.04 5.33 -6.09
N PHE A 113 20.32 4.96 -4.83
CA PHE A 113 19.48 5.35 -3.70
C PHE A 113 19.31 6.87 -3.66
N TRP A 114 20.40 7.63 -3.79
CA TRP A 114 20.36 9.09 -3.72
C TRP A 114 19.59 9.73 -4.87
N TRP A 115 19.71 9.21 -6.09
CA TRP A 115 18.88 9.70 -7.20
C TRP A 115 17.41 9.43 -6.96
N TYR A 116 17.07 8.21 -6.51
CA TYR A 116 15.71 7.87 -6.12
C TYR A 116 15.17 8.79 -5.00
N HIS A 117 15.96 8.99 -3.95
CA HIS A 117 15.61 9.81 -2.80
C HIS A 117 15.38 11.26 -3.21
N LYS A 118 16.34 11.86 -3.92
CA LYS A 118 16.23 13.26 -4.36
C LYS A 118 15.15 13.48 -5.41
N GLY A 119 14.92 12.51 -6.31
CA GLY A 119 13.82 12.56 -7.27
C GLY A 119 12.45 12.55 -6.57
N THR A 120 12.26 11.64 -5.61
CA THR A 120 11.01 11.59 -4.84
C THR A 120 10.81 12.86 -4.00
N LEU A 121 11.88 13.38 -3.39
CA LEU A 121 11.83 14.65 -2.67
C LEU A 121 11.43 15.81 -3.58
N ALA A 122 11.99 15.88 -4.79
CA ALA A 122 11.64 16.92 -5.77
C ALA A 122 10.16 16.86 -6.18
N PHE A 123 9.54 15.67 -6.20
CA PHE A 123 8.09 15.56 -6.39
C PHE A 123 7.32 16.20 -5.22
N PHE A 124 7.67 15.89 -3.97
CA PHE A 124 7.02 16.50 -2.79
C PHE A 124 7.24 18.02 -2.75
N GLU A 125 8.45 18.49 -3.08
CA GLU A 125 8.77 19.93 -3.14
C GLU A 125 8.19 20.63 -4.38
N ARG A 126 7.43 19.91 -5.22
CA ARG A 126 6.84 20.44 -6.45
C ARG A 126 7.89 21.07 -7.39
N ASN A 127 9.09 20.47 -7.43
CA ASN A 127 10.18 20.88 -8.31
C ASN A 127 10.33 19.94 -9.52
N ARG A 128 9.62 20.27 -10.60
CA ARG A 128 9.58 19.45 -11.83
C ARG A 128 10.96 19.28 -12.49
N ASN A 129 11.78 20.33 -12.46
CA ASN A 129 13.10 20.32 -13.10
C ASN A 129 14.08 19.40 -12.37
N GLU A 130 14.10 19.47 -11.04
CA GLU A 130 14.95 18.60 -10.23
C GLU A 130 14.45 17.14 -10.27
N LEU A 131 13.13 16.91 -10.34
CA LEU A 131 12.56 15.59 -10.57
C LEU A 131 13.01 15.02 -11.94
N LEU A 132 12.95 15.81 -13.02
CA LEU A 132 13.40 15.37 -14.35
C LEU A 132 14.86 14.93 -14.34
N LYS A 133 15.73 15.72 -13.70
CA LYS A 133 17.16 15.43 -13.58
C LYS A 133 17.40 14.05 -12.96
N TYR A 134 16.78 13.75 -11.81
CA TYR A 134 16.96 12.45 -11.16
C TYR A 134 16.23 11.31 -11.86
N CYS A 135 15.10 11.59 -12.50
CA CYS A 135 14.42 10.63 -13.37
C CYS A 135 15.36 10.16 -14.50
N ILE A 136 16.05 11.08 -15.19
CA ILE A 136 16.99 10.76 -16.26
C ILE A 136 18.19 9.97 -15.71
N LEU A 137 18.77 10.42 -14.60
CA LEU A 137 19.92 9.75 -13.98
C LEU A 137 19.59 8.30 -13.62
N LEU A 138 18.48 8.06 -12.92
CA LEU A 138 18.09 6.73 -12.48
C LEU A 138 17.63 5.84 -13.65
N LYS A 139 16.86 6.38 -14.59
CA LYS A 139 16.42 5.65 -15.79
C LYS A 139 17.59 5.07 -16.59
N ASN A 140 18.66 5.85 -16.76
CA ASN A 140 19.79 5.46 -17.62
C ASN A 140 20.82 4.56 -16.93
N ASN A 141 20.84 4.52 -15.59
CA ASN A 141 21.93 3.91 -14.83
C ASN A 141 21.47 2.94 -13.73
N HIS A 142 20.18 2.64 -13.64
CA HIS A 142 19.68 1.75 -12.58
C HIS A 142 20.18 0.30 -12.77
N SER A 143 20.53 -0.32 -11.65
CA SER A 143 20.62 -1.78 -11.55
C SER A 143 19.22 -2.40 -11.49
N ASN A 144 19.14 -3.73 -11.67
CA ASN A 144 17.88 -4.46 -11.51
C ASN A 144 17.20 -4.20 -10.15
N TYR A 145 17.99 -3.99 -9.09
CA TYR A 145 17.48 -3.66 -7.76
C TYR A 145 16.68 -2.35 -7.73
N TYR A 146 17.12 -1.34 -8.51
CA TYR A 146 16.49 -0.01 -8.58
C TYR A 146 15.48 0.14 -9.73
N ALA A 147 15.15 -0.91 -10.47
CA ALA A 147 14.23 -0.84 -11.62
C ALA A 147 12.84 -0.30 -11.24
N ASN A 148 12.30 -0.69 -10.08
CA ASN A 148 11.02 -0.18 -9.61
C ASN A 148 11.11 1.30 -9.19
N ASN A 149 12.24 1.73 -8.64
CA ASN A 149 12.47 3.12 -8.28
C ASN A 149 12.59 4.01 -9.54
N ALA A 150 13.23 3.51 -10.60
CA ALA A 150 13.28 4.20 -11.89
C ALA A 150 11.86 4.39 -12.46
N LYS A 151 11.07 3.30 -12.52
CA LYS A 151 9.66 3.35 -12.96
C LYS A 151 8.83 4.32 -12.13
N LEU A 152 9.04 4.36 -10.82
CA LEU A 152 8.35 5.31 -9.95
C LEU A 152 8.67 6.75 -10.34
N LEU A 153 9.96 7.11 -10.48
CA LEU A 153 10.32 8.48 -10.86
C LEU A 153 9.78 8.87 -12.24
N GLU A 154 9.74 7.93 -13.19
CA GLU A 154 9.11 8.14 -14.50
C GLU A 154 7.62 8.42 -14.35
N ALA A 155 6.90 7.64 -13.53
CA ALA A 155 5.47 7.86 -13.26
C ALA A 155 5.21 9.21 -12.58
N LEU A 156 6.00 9.54 -11.55
CA LEU A 156 5.91 10.82 -10.85
C LEU A 156 6.16 12.01 -11.78
N TYR A 157 7.08 11.88 -12.74
CA TYR A 157 7.35 12.95 -13.71
C TYR A 157 6.25 13.08 -14.76
N ALA A 158 5.75 11.96 -15.28
CA ALA A 158 4.68 11.92 -16.27
C ALA A 158 3.35 12.47 -15.70
N ASN A 159 3.07 12.15 -14.44
CA ASN A 159 1.86 12.52 -13.72
C ASN A 159 2.11 13.63 -12.69
N PHE A 160 3.04 14.54 -12.99
CA PHE A 160 3.52 15.52 -12.01
C PHE A 160 2.41 16.36 -11.38
N ASP A 161 1.39 16.71 -12.15
CA ASP A 161 0.28 17.56 -11.71
C ASP A 161 -0.76 16.82 -10.85
N LYS A 162 -0.59 15.51 -10.65
CA LYS A 162 -1.48 14.67 -9.83
C LYS A 162 -1.02 14.58 -8.38
N GLY A 163 -1.92 14.09 -7.53
CA GLY A 163 -1.58 13.66 -6.18
C GLY A 163 -0.62 12.47 -6.20
N TYR A 164 0.13 12.24 -5.11
CA TYR A 164 1.17 11.20 -5.09
C TYR A 164 0.62 9.81 -5.42
N GLU A 165 -0.51 9.42 -4.84
CA GLU A 165 -1.14 8.12 -5.10
C GLU A 165 -1.45 7.92 -6.58
N GLU A 166 -2.16 8.88 -7.19
CA GLU A 166 -2.50 8.85 -8.61
C GLU A 166 -1.25 8.91 -9.49
N ALA A 167 -0.23 9.66 -9.08
CA ALA A 167 1.02 9.77 -9.83
C ALA A 167 1.86 8.48 -9.79
N CYS A 168 1.79 7.73 -8.69
CA CYS A 168 2.48 6.44 -8.52
C CYS A 168 1.80 5.29 -9.25
N ASN A 169 0.50 5.41 -9.55
CA ASN A 169 -0.22 4.41 -10.31
C ASN A 169 0.30 4.38 -11.75
N LEU A 170 1.23 3.47 -12.01
CA LEU A 170 1.62 3.06 -13.36
C LEU A 170 0.35 2.56 -14.05
N ALA A 171 -0.25 3.40 -14.90
CA ALA A 171 -1.42 3.02 -15.67
C ALA A 171 -1.15 1.65 -16.34
N HIS A 172 -1.97 0.66 -15.99
CA HIS A 172 -1.95 -0.69 -16.56
C HIS A 172 -2.29 -0.66 -18.05
#